data_AF-A0A1V5T895-F1
#
_entry.id   AF-A0A1V5T895-F1
#
_cell.length_a   1.000
_cell.length_b   1.000
_cell.length_c   1.000
_cell.angle_alpha   90.00
_cell.angle_beta   90.00
_cell.angle_gamma   90.00
#
_symmetry.space_group_name_H-M   'P 1'
#
loop_
_entity.id
_entity.type
_entity.pdbx_description
1 polymer ?
#
loop_
_entity_poly.entity_id
_entity_poly.type
_entity_poly.pdbx_seq_one_letter_code
_entity_poly.pdbx_strand_id
1 'polypeptide(L)'
;MELYTDISSDLVNEGEFGLFLDIFDRFDIKEGELLRLSFAKRAPSLKAIYKKLKGGVLNFNEIYQIIKDIVDHRLNELEVTFFIAPSFNEKNVDLNEVYYTTKSIAMLGDTFDFGEMVADKHSTGGLPGNRVTPIIIPIVASYGICIPKTSSRSITSPAGTADAVETIMRVDFTSDQIKEMVKKNNACLV
;
A
#
# COMPACT_ATOMS: atom_id res chain seq x y z
N MET A 1 -16.84 -8.97 -3.18
CA MET A 1 -16.37 -8.13 -2.06
C MET A 1 -16.36 -9.00 -0.82
N GLU A 2 -15.21 -9.08 -0.13
CA GLU A 2 -15.11 -9.74 1.18
C GLU A 2 -15.03 -8.61 2.23
N LEU A 3 -15.92 -8.62 3.23
CA LEU A 3 -16.02 -7.59 4.26
C LEU A 3 -16.03 -8.22 5.65
N TYR A 4 -15.64 -7.44 6.65
CA TYR A 4 -15.95 -7.76 8.04
C TYR A 4 -17.41 -7.48 8.34
N THR A 5 -17.99 -8.35 9.15
CA THR A 5 -19.35 -8.20 9.65
C THR A 5 -19.30 -8.12 11.16
N ASP A 6 -20.03 -7.18 11.72
CA ASP A 6 -20.37 -7.16 13.13
C ASP A 6 -21.89 -7.25 13.29
N ILE A 7 -22.36 -7.57 14.48
CA ILE A 7 -23.79 -7.70 14.78
C ILE A 7 -24.23 -6.50 15.60
N SER A 8 -25.28 -5.82 15.15
CA SER A 8 -25.94 -4.75 15.91
C SER A 8 -27.43 -5.06 16.05
N SER A 9 -27.99 -4.67 17.20
CA SER A 9 -29.42 -4.80 17.51
C SER A 9 -30.20 -3.49 17.38
N ASP A 10 -29.51 -2.38 17.11
CA ASP A 10 -30.04 -1.01 17.21
C ASP A 10 -29.74 -0.13 15.98
N LEU A 11 -28.80 -0.54 15.11
CA LEU A 11 -28.41 0.23 13.93
C LEU A 11 -29.09 -0.23 12.63
N VAL A 12 -29.62 -1.45 12.57
CA VAL A 12 -30.20 -2.05 11.36
C VAL A 12 -31.44 -2.87 11.69
N ASN A 13 -32.42 -2.90 10.78
CA ASN A 13 -33.60 -3.76 10.95
C ASN A 13 -33.34 -5.19 10.43
N GLU A 14 -34.24 -6.11 10.77
CA GLU A 14 -34.19 -7.48 10.24
C GLU A 14 -34.31 -7.48 8.71
N GLY A 15 -33.38 -8.16 8.03
CA GLY A 15 -33.31 -8.21 6.57
C GLY A 15 -32.49 -7.07 5.94
N GLU A 16 -32.04 -6.11 6.75
CA GLU A 16 -31.13 -5.04 6.34
C GLU A 16 -29.70 -5.34 6.82
N PHE A 17 -28.74 -4.66 6.22
CA PHE A 17 -27.39 -4.60 6.75
C PHE A 17 -26.82 -3.20 6.50
N GLY A 18 -26.00 -2.75 7.44
CA GLY A 18 -25.33 -1.47 7.37
C GLY A 18 -23.95 -1.66 6.73
N LEU A 19 -23.59 -0.73 5.85
CA LEU A 19 -22.22 -0.60 5.36
C LEU A 19 -21.68 0.76 5.81
N PHE A 20 -20.38 0.83 6.08
CA PHE A 20 -19.73 2.13 6.29
C PHE A 20 -19.74 2.93 4.98
N LEU A 21 -19.76 4.26 5.09
CA LEU A 21 -19.87 5.18 3.94
C LEU A 21 -18.75 4.98 2.92
N ASP A 22 -17.54 4.66 3.38
CA ASP A 22 -16.39 4.36 2.52
C ASP A 22 -16.63 3.12 1.64
N ILE A 23 -17.44 2.16 2.09
CA ILE A 23 -17.80 0.98 1.29
C ILE A 23 -18.80 1.35 0.19
N PHE A 24 -19.77 2.23 0.49
CA PHE A 24 -20.70 2.74 -0.53
C PHE A 24 -19.94 3.42 -1.67
N ASP A 25 -19.07 4.36 -1.33
CA ASP A 25 -18.27 5.12 -2.31
C ASP A 25 -17.33 4.21 -3.12
N ARG A 26 -16.70 3.24 -2.44
CA ARG A 26 -15.71 2.36 -3.06
C ARG A 26 -16.32 1.40 -4.09
N PHE A 27 -17.55 0.95 -3.87
CA PHE A 27 -18.19 -0.08 -4.69
C PHE A 27 -19.38 0.42 -5.49
N ASP A 28 -19.65 1.73 -5.49
CA ASP A 28 -20.79 2.37 -6.17
C ASP A 28 -22.14 1.74 -5.81
N ILE A 29 -22.28 1.35 -4.52
CA ILE A 29 -23.51 0.77 -3.98
C ILE A 29 -24.48 1.90 -3.68
N LYS A 30 -25.78 1.68 -3.87
CA LYS A 30 -26.82 2.65 -3.52
C LYS A 30 -27.64 2.18 -2.32
N GLU A 31 -28.14 3.15 -1.55
CA GLU A 31 -29.08 2.86 -0.46
C GLU A 31 -30.36 2.20 -1.02
N GLY A 32 -30.81 1.14 -0.34
CA GLY A 32 -31.97 0.33 -0.77
C GLY A 32 -31.67 -0.69 -1.87
N GLU A 33 -30.42 -0.81 -2.33
CA GLU A 33 -30.03 -1.82 -3.30
C GLU A 33 -30.08 -3.24 -2.72
N LEU A 34 -30.66 -4.18 -3.48
CA LEU A 34 -30.75 -5.58 -3.07
C LEU A 34 -29.41 -6.28 -3.29
N LEU A 35 -28.85 -6.76 -2.20
CA LEU A 35 -27.55 -7.41 -2.18
C LEU A 35 -27.65 -8.78 -1.52
N ARG A 36 -26.72 -9.67 -1.88
CA ARG A 36 -26.65 -11.03 -1.34
C ARG A 36 -25.38 -11.22 -0.53
N LEU A 37 -25.54 -11.62 0.73
CA LEU A 37 -24.44 -11.99 1.60
C LEU A 37 -24.19 -13.50 1.57
N SER A 38 -22.93 -13.88 1.69
CA SER A 38 -22.50 -15.25 1.88
C SER A 38 -21.19 -15.26 2.66
N PHE A 39 -20.95 -16.30 3.46
CA PHE A 39 -19.67 -16.45 4.13
C PHE A 39 -18.52 -16.55 3.13
N ALA A 40 -17.53 -15.68 3.30
CA ALA A 40 -16.31 -15.69 2.51
C ALA A 40 -15.54 -16.99 2.73
N LYS A 41 -14.87 -17.48 1.68
CA LYS A 41 -13.94 -18.60 1.80
C LYS A 41 -12.60 -18.06 2.30
N ARG A 42 -11.91 -18.87 3.09
CA ARG A 42 -10.53 -18.56 3.54
C ARG A 42 -9.63 -18.22 2.34
N ALA A 43 -8.77 -17.22 2.52
CA ALA A 43 -7.81 -16.81 1.51
C ALA A 43 -6.87 -17.97 1.14
N PRO A 44 -6.60 -18.18 -0.17
CA PRO A 44 -5.69 -19.24 -0.63
C PRO A 44 -4.29 -19.15 -0.02
N SER A 45 -3.80 -17.93 0.23
CA SER A 45 -2.48 -17.65 0.79
C SER A 45 -2.27 -18.05 2.25
N LEU A 46 -3.32 -18.36 3.03
CA LEU A 46 -3.16 -18.72 4.45
C LEU A 46 -2.24 -19.92 4.68
N LYS A 47 -2.22 -20.88 3.74
CA LYS A 47 -1.31 -22.03 3.81
C LYS A 47 0.17 -21.58 3.75
N ALA A 48 0.47 -20.57 2.93
CA ALA A 48 1.81 -20.01 2.81
C ALA A 48 2.19 -19.22 4.07
N ILE A 49 1.28 -18.42 4.62
CA ILE A 49 1.51 -17.70 5.88
C ILE A 49 1.82 -18.69 7.01
N TYR A 50 1.03 -19.77 7.12
CA TYR A 50 1.28 -20.82 8.11
C TYR A 50 2.62 -21.54 7.91
N LYS A 51 3.01 -21.81 6.66
CA LYS A 51 4.33 -22.34 6.32
C LYS A 51 5.45 -21.38 6.78
N LYS A 52 5.28 -20.08 6.55
CA LYS A 52 6.26 -19.06 6.97
C LYS A 52 6.38 -18.97 8.49
N LEU A 53 5.27 -18.99 9.22
CA LEU A 53 5.26 -19.04 10.69
C LEU A 53 6.00 -20.26 11.27
N LYS A 54 6.05 -21.37 10.52
CA LYS A 54 6.81 -22.57 10.87
C LYS A 54 8.30 -22.52 10.49
N GLY A 55 8.79 -21.37 10.01
CA GLY A 55 10.16 -21.18 9.56
C GLY A 55 10.43 -21.69 8.14
N GLY A 56 9.39 -21.99 7.36
CA GLY A 56 9.54 -22.37 5.96
C GLY A 56 9.86 -21.16 5.07
N VAL A 57 10.61 -21.40 3.99
CA VAL A 57 10.91 -20.40 2.96
C VAL A 57 9.81 -20.42 1.88
N LEU A 58 9.30 -19.24 1.53
CA LEU A 58 8.26 -19.08 0.53
C LEU A 58 8.84 -18.95 -0.88
N ASN A 59 8.19 -19.59 -1.84
CA ASN A 59 8.50 -19.39 -3.25
C ASN A 59 7.73 -18.18 -3.83
N PHE A 60 8.07 -17.81 -5.07
CA PHE A 60 7.45 -16.68 -5.76
C PHE A 60 5.92 -16.76 -5.82
N ASN A 61 5.34 -17.92 -6.18
CA ASN A 61 3.89 -18.07 -6.32
C ASN A 61 3.17 -17.91 -4.96
N GLU A 62 3.78 -18.42 -3.89
CA GLU A 62 3.26 -18.27 -2.53
C GLU A 62 3.25 -16.79 -2.11
N ILE A 63 4.34 -16.06 -2.33
CA ILE A 63 4.42 -14.62 -2.01
C ILE A 63 3.49 -13.81 -2.90
N TYR A 64 3.46 -14.08 -4.20
CA TYR A 64 2.57 -13.40 -5.13
C TYR A 64 1.11 -13.56 -4.71
N GLN A 65 0.70 -14.77 -4.30
CA GLN A 65 -0.65 -15.01 -3.81
C GLN A 65 -0.94 -14.29 -2.50
N ILE A 66 0.04 -14.20 -1.57
CA ILE A 66 -0.10 -13.40 -0.34
C ILE A 66 -0.34 -11.94 -0.71
N ILE A 67 0.54 -11.32 -1.50
CA ILE A 67 0.40 -9.90 -1.87
C ILE A 67 -0.91 -9.65 -2.63
N LYS A 68 -1.30 -10.56 -3.53
CA LYS A 68 -2.58 -10.48 -4.23
C LYS A 68 -3.77 -10.54 -3.27
N ASP A 69 -3.76 -11.45 -2.30
CA ASP A 69 -4.84 -11.54 -1.31
C ASP A 69 -4.87 -10.31 -0.37
N ILE A 70 -3.75 -9.63 -0.14
CA ILE A 70 -3.71 -8.33 0.55
C ILE A 70 -4.40 -7.25 -0.30
N VAL A 71 -4.00 -7.11 -1.57
CA VAL A 71 -4.55 -6.12 -2.51
C VAL A 71 -6.05 -6.33 -2.73
N ASP A 72 -6.48 -7.59 -2.81
CA ASP A 72 -7.88 -7.98 -2.97
C ASP A 72 -8.69 -7.91 -1.65
N HIS A 73 -8.08 -7.45 -0.55
CA HIS A 73 -8.70 -7.37 0.80
C HIS A 73 -9.26 -8.69 1.33
N ARG A 74 -8.60 -9.80 1.00
CA ARG A 74 -8.97 -11.15 1.45
C ARG A 74 -8.25 -11.57 2.72
N LEU A 75 -7.19 -10.85 3.09
CA LEU A 75 -6.46 -11.03 4.33
C LEU A 75 -6.78 -9.91 5.31
N ASN A 76 -7.01 -10.31 6.56
CA ASN A 76 -7.23 -9.38 7.66
C ASN A 76 -5.93 -8.88 8.29
N GLU A 77 -6.04 -7.85 9.13
CA GLU A 77 -4.88 -7.24 9.79
C GLU A 77 -4.07 -8.27 10.60
N LEU A 78 -4.73 -9.23 11.25
CA LEU A 78 -4.04 -10.30 11.99
C LEU A 78 -3.27 -11.22 11.04
N GLU A 79 -3.87 -11.61 9.92
CA GLU A 79 -3.25 -12.49 8.91
C GLU A 79 -2.05 -11.80 8.24
N VAL A 80 -2.18 -10.51 7.91
CA VAL A 80 -1.07 -9.69 7.41
C VAL A 80 0.02 -9.54 8.48
N THR A 81 -0.35 -9.32 9.73
CA THR A 81 0.59 -9.27 10.86
C THR A 81 1.36 -10.59 10.98
N PHE A 82 0.70 -11.74 10.87
CA PHE A 82 1.34 -13.04 10.92
C PHE A 82 2.28 -13.30 9.73
N PHE A 83 2.01 -12.70 8.57
CA PHE A 83 2.94 -12.75 7.44
C PHE A 83 4.22 -11.95 7.71
N ILE A 84 4.10 -10.76 8.33
CA ILE A 84 5.22 -9.83 8.57
C ILE A 84 6.03 -10.22 9.81
N ALA A 85 5.39 -10.70 10.88
CA ALA A 85 5.99 -10.94 12.18
C ALA A 85 7.27 -11.82 12.15
N PRO A 86 7.36 -12.89 11.35
CA PRO A 86 8.58 -13.70 11.26
C PRO A 86 9.82 -12.89 10.83
N SER A 87 9.64 -11.83 10.03
CA SER A 87 10.72 -11.00 9.48
C SER A 87 11.40 -10.11 10.52
N PHE A 88 10.86 -9.99 11.74
CA PHE A 88 11.53 -9.30 12.84
C PHE A 88 12.79 -10.02 13.33
N ASN A 89 12.91 -11.32 13.02
CA ASN A 89 14.15 -12.06 13.23
C ASN A 89 14.86 -12.20 11.89
N GLU A 90 16.02 -11.57 11.75
CA GLU A 90 16.82 -11.58 10.51
C GLU A 90 17.13 -13.01 10.01
N LYS A 91 17.20 -13.99 10.93
CA LYS A 91 17.42 -15.40 10.56
C LYS A 91 16.27 -16.02 9.76
N ASN A 92 15.10 -15.38 9.77
CA ASN A 92 13.90 -15.82 9.04
C ASN A 92 13.70 -15.06 7.72
N VAL A 93 14.64 -14.19 7.32
CA VAL A 93 14.54 -13.39 6.09
C VAL A 93 15.44 -13.98 5.01
N ASP A 94 14.84 -14.57 3.98
CA ASP A 94 15.57 -14.98 2.77
C ASP A 94 15.58 -13.85 1.73
N LEU A 95 16.72 -13.60 1.09
CA LEU A 95 16.86 -12.53 0.09
C LEU A 95 15.97 -12.74 -1.15
N ASN A 96 15.69 -14.00 -1.53
CA ASN A 96 14.76 -14.25 -2.63
C ASN A 96 13.35 -13.90 -2.22
N GLU A 97 12.94 -14.13 -0.97
CA GLU A 97 11.63 -13.70 -0.47
C GLU A 97 11.47 -12.18 -0.51
N VAL A 98 12.52 -11.43 -0.17
CA VAL A 98 12.54 -9.96 -0.30
C VAL A 98 12.36 -9.55 -1.76
N TYR A 99 13.11 -10.17 -2.68
CA TYR A 99 12.98 -9.94 -4.12
C TYR A 99 11.57 -10.28 -4.64
N TYR A 100 11.02 -11.44 -4.29
CA TYR A 100 9.68 -11.88 -4.70
C TYR A 100 8.59 -10.97 -4.14
N THR A 101 8.75 -10.50 -2.90
CA THR A 101 7.81 -9.56 -2.27
C THR A 101 7.82 -8.24 -3.01
N THR A 102 9.02 -7.67 -3.24
CA THR A 102 9.21 -6.41 -3.97
C THR A 102 8.62 -6.51 -5.37
N LYS A 103 8.94 -7.58 -6.09
CA LYS A 103 8.44 -7.85 -7.44
C LYS A 103 6.92 -7.99 -7.47
N SER A 104 6.33 -8.70 -6.51
CA SER A 104 4.88 -8.90 -6.46
C SER A 104 4.14 -7.60 -6.18
N ILE A 105 4.65 -6.77 -5.27
CA ILE A 105 4.11 -5.43 -4.99
C ILE A 105 4.14 -4.58 -6.26
N ALA A 106 5.27 -4.55 -6.97
CA ALA A 106 5.40 -3.79 -8.21
C ALA A 106 4.47 -4.30 -9.33
N MET A 107 4.29 -5.63 -9.45
CA MET A 107 3.43 -6.24 -10.48
C MET A 107 1.92 -6.04 -10.23
N LEU A 108 1.51 -5.93 -8.98
CA LEU A 108 0.09 -5.79 -8.59
C LEU A 108 -0.35 -4.33 -8.43
N GLY A 109 0.61 -3.39 -8.38
CA GLY A 109 0.35 -1.96 -8.37
C GLY A 109 0.32 -1.33 -9.76
N ASP A 110 -0.06 -0.05 -9.80
CA ASP A 110 0.05 0.76 -11.01
C ASP A 110 1.53 1.01 -11.36
N THR A 111 1.86 0.92 -12.64
CA THR A 111 3.19 1.25 -13.17
C THR A 111 3.11 2.53 -13.99
N PHE A 112 4.03 3.46 -13.74
CA PHE A 112 4.18 4.67 -14.53
C PHE A 112 5.40 4.57 -15.45
N ASP A 113 5.21 4.95 -16.70
CA ASP A 113 6.30 5.15 -17.66
C ASP A 113 6.57 6.65 -17.81
N PHE A 114 7.75 7.08 -17.36
CA PHE A 114 8.21 8.45 -17.45
C PHE A 114 9.39 8.63 -18.43
N GLY A 115 9.63 7.64 -19.29
CA GLY A 115 10.72 7.64 -20.26
C GLY A 115 12.01 6.98 -19.75
N GLU A 116 13.09 7.15 -20.52
CA GLU A 116 14.31 6.36 -20.35
C GLU A 116 15.16 6.73 -19.13
N MET A 117 15.14 8.01 -18.71
CA MET A 117 15.96 8.49 -17.59
C MET A 117 15.08 9.06 -16.48
N VAL A 118 14.85 8.22 -15.47
CA VAL A 118 14.09 8.56 -14.25
C VAL A 118 15.00 8.38 -13.04
N ALA A 119 15.15 9.44 -12.26
CA ALA A 119 15.85 9.42 -10.99
C ALA A 119 14.85 9.28 -9.83
N ASP A 120 15.29 8.66 -8.74
CA ASP A 120 14.59 8.70 -7.45
C ASP A 120 15.65 8.83 -6.35
N LYS A 121 15.26 9.44 -5.24
CA LYS A 121 16.04 9.50 -4.01
C LYS A 121 15.18 8.95 -2.88
N HIS A 122 15.60 7.85 -2.29
CA HIS A 122 14.98 7.33 -1.07
C HIS A 122 15.91 7.49 0.15
N SER A 123 15.34 7.55 1.34
CA SER A 123 16.09 7.46 2.60
C SER A 123 15.32 6.54 3.52
N THR A 124 16.02 5.59 4.15
CA THR A 124 15.45 4.65 5.12
C THR A 124 14.86 5.33 6.36
N GLY A 125 15.16 6.62 6.58
CA GLY A 125 14.64 7.38 7.71
C GLY A 125 15.41 7.12 9.00
N GLY A 126 14.72 7.22 10.14
CA GLY A 126 15.28 7.01 11.49
C GLY A 126 16.05 8.20 12.08
N LEU A 127 16.58 9.11 11.26
CA LEU A 127 17.22 10.34 11.74
C LEU A 127 16.21 11.49 11.87
N PRO A 128 16.14 12.20 13.01
CA PRO A 128 15.25 13.34 13.18
C PRO A 128 15.64 14.50 12.25
N GLY A 129 14.63 15.21 11.75
CA GLY A 129 14.85 16.43 10.96
C GLY A 129 15.38 16.21 9.54
N ASN A 130 15.30 15.01 8.98
CA ASN A 130 15.74 14.76 7.61
C ASN A 130 14.84 15.49 6.58
N ARG A 131 15.31 16.65 6.09
CA ARG A 131 14.64 17.47 5.06
C ARG A 131 15.42 17.54 3.75
N VAL A 132 16.25 16.52 3.49
CA VAL A 132 17.08 16.47 2.27
C VAL A 132 16.21 16.29 1.02
N THR A 133 15.15 15.48 1.10
CA THR A 133 14.28 15.16 -0.05
C THR A 133 13.69 16.40 -0.74
N PRO A 134 13.01 17.34 -0.04
CA PRO A 134 12.45 18.53 -0.69
C PRO A 134 13.50 19.48 -1.28
N ILE A 135 14.79 19.33 -0.92
CA ILE A 135 15.89 20.13 -1.47
C ILE A 135 16.47 19.46 -2.73
N ILE A 136 16.67 18.14 -2.70
CA ILE A 136 17.31 17.40 -3.81
C ILE A 136 16.41 17.33 -5.05
N ILE A 137 15.10 17.14 -4.88
CA ILE A 137 14.16 17.03 -6.00
C ILE A 137 14.23 18.24 -6.93
N PRO A 138 14.06 19.49 -6.48
CA PRO A 138 14.12 20.65 -7.38
C PRO A 138 15.51 20.86 -7.98
N ILE A 139 16.59 20.51 -7.27
CA ILE A 139 17.95 20.58 -7.82
C ILE A 139 18.07 19.63 -9.02
N VAL A 140 17.71 18.36 -8.87
CA VAL A 140 17.79 17.36 -9.96
C VAL A 140 16.87 17.74 -11.12
N ALA A 141 15.64 18.15 -10.82
CA ALA A 141 14.66 18.58 -11.83
C ALA A 141 15.16 19.80 -12.64
N SER A 142 15.91 20.72 -12.02
CA SER A 142 16.47 21.90 -12.71
C SER A 142 17.49 21.56 -13.80
N TYR A 143 18.07 20.36 -13.75
CA TYR A 143 18.94 19.83 -14.82
C TYR A 143 18.16 19.10 -15.92
N GLY A 144 16.83 19.14 -15.91
CA GLY A 144 15.98 18.48 -16.88
C GLY A 144 15.81 16.97 -16.67
N ILE A 145 16.23 16.44 -15.51
CA ILE A 145 16.11 15.02 -15.18
C ILE A 145 14.75 14.78 -14.53
N CYS A 146 14.03 13.75 -15.00
CA CYS A 146 12.76 13.33 -14.41
C CYS A 146 12.97 12.71 -13.02
N ILE A 147 12.34 13.24 -11.98
CA ILE A 147 12.45 12.78 -10.58
C ILE A 147 11.10 12.77 -9.85
N PRO A 148 10.20 11.84 -10.17
CA PRO A 148 8.91 11.68 -9.49
C PRO A 148 9.12 11.04 -8.11
N LYS A 149 8.96 11.81 -7.02
CA LYS A 149 9.15 11.28 -5.67
C LYS A 149 7.83 11.04 -4.95
N THR A 150 7.61 9.79 -4.52
CA THR A 150 6.56 9.42 -3.55
C THR A 150 7.16 9.21 -2.16
N SER A 151 6.60 9.78 -1.11
CA SER A 151 7.06 9.66 0.27
C SER A 151 5.96 9.14 1.18
N SER A 152 6.29 8.18 2.03
CA SER A 152 5.36 7.80 3.10
C SER A 152 5.28 8.89 4.16
N ARG A 153 4.19 8.85 4.93
CA ARG A 153 4.15 9.45 6.27
C ARG A 153 5.10 8.72 7.21
N SER A 154 5.31 9.32 8.37
CA SER A 154 6.16 8.71 9.38
C SER A 154 5.66 7.34 9.83
N ILE A 155 6.59 6.42 10.06
CA ILE A 155 6.36 5.14 10.75
C ILE A 155 6.91 5.22 12.18
N THR A 156 8.18 5.61 12.33
CA THR A 156 8.88 5.66 13.63
C THR A 156 9.50 7.02 13.96
N SER A 157 9.58 7.95 13.00
CA SER A 157 10.13 9.29 13.23
C SER A 157 9.06 10.27 13.74
N PRO A 158 9.42 11.45 14.27
CA PRO A 158 8.43 12.47 14.61
C PRO A 158 7.68 13.03 13.39
N ALA A 159 8.32 13.04 12.22
CA ALA A 159 7.74 13.46 10.95
C ALA A 159 8.47 12.78 9.77
N GLY A 160 7.72 12.30 8.79
CA GLY A 160 8.21 11.84 7.50
C GLY A 160 8.41 13.00 6.52
N THR A 161 8.84 12.68 5.29
CA THR A 161 8.94 13.71 4.24
C THR A 161 7.55 14.24 3.86
N ALA A 162 6.55 13.37 3.74
CA ALA A 162 5.18 13.79 3.42
C ALA A 162 4.61 14.72 4.51
N ASP A 163 4.71 14.33 5.79
CA ASP A 163 4.22 15.14 6.92
C ASP A 163 4.88 16.54 6.97
N ALA A 164 6.17 16.60 6.61
CA ALA A 164 6.92 17.85 6.58
C ALA A 164 6.43 18.81 5.48
N VAL A 165 6.28 18.31 4.26
CA VAL A 165 5.92 19.17 3.11
C VAL A 165 4.43 19.44 3.04
N GLU A 166 3.59 18.60 3.65
CA GLU A 166 2.15 18.81 3.74
C GLU A 166 1.79 20.15 4.42
N THR A 167 2.68 20.65 5.29
CA THR A 167 2.50 21.95 5.95
C THR A 167 2.50 23.15 4.99
N ILE A 168 3.02 22.99 3.78
CA ILE A 168 3.16 24.07 2.78
C ILE A 168 2.57 23.72 1.41
N MET A 169 2.20 22.47 1.16
CA MET A 169 1.62 22.02 -0.11
C MET A 169 0.78 20.77 0.11
N ARG A 170 -0.15 20.49 -0.80
CA ARG A 170 -0.89 19.22 -0.80
C ARG A 170 0.05 18.06 -1.19
N VAL A 171 -0.16 16.88 -0.61
CA VAL A 171 0.61 15.65 -0.90
C VAL A 171 -0.23 14.52 -1.51
N ASP A 172 -1.54 14.48 -1.25
CA ASP A 172 -2.39 13.41 -1.77
C ASP A 172 -2.95 13.74 -3.17
N PHE A 173 -2.50 13.01 -4.19
CA PHE A 173 -2.90 13.18 -5.59
C PHE A 173 -3.28 11.86 -6.25
N THR A 174 -4.16 11.93 -7.24
CA THR A 174 -4.51 10.79 -8.10
C THR A 174 -3.37 10.46 -9.07
N SER A 175 -3.35 9.23 -9.58
CA SER A 175 -2.36 8.77 -10.57
C SER A 175 -2.27 9.69 -11.79
N ASP A 176 -3.40 10.22 -12.27
CA ASP A 176 -3.42 11.12 -13.43
C ASP A 176 -2.86 12.50 -13.10
N GLN A 177 -3.16 13.05 -11.93
CA GLN A 177 -2.56 14.30 -11.45
C GLN A 177 -1.04 14.16 -11.29
N ILE A 178 -0.55 13.02 -10.79
CA ILE A 178 0.89 12.74 -10.69
C ILE A 178 1.52 12.76 -12.09
N LYS A 179 0.95 12.05 -13.06
CA LYS A 179 1.46 12.04 -14.44
C LYS A 179 1.51 13.44 -15.05
N GLU A 180 0.48 14.25 -14.83
CA GLU A 180 0.44 15.64 -15.32
C GLU A 180 1.51 16.52 -14.68
N MET A 181 1.71 16.43 -13.35
CA MET A 181 2.74 17.17 -12.64
C MET A 181 4.14 16.81 -13.14
N VAL A 182 4.43 15.51 -13.28
CA VAL A 182 5.72 15.02 -13.75
C VAL A 182 5.97 15.47 -15.19
N LYS A 183 4.96 15.36 -16.08
CA LYS A 183 5.07 15.84 -17.46
C LYS A 183 5.35 17.34 -17.56
N LYS A 184 4.78 18.15 -16.65
CA LYS A 184 4.94 19.61 -16.65
C LYS A 184 6.26 20.06 -16.03
N ASN A 185 6.68 19.42 -14.95
CA ASN A 185 7.75 19.92 -14.08
C ASN A 185 9.00 19.04 -14.06
N ASN A 186 9.00 17.89 -14.75
CA ASN A 186 9.98 16.79 -14.59
C ASN A 186 10.08 16.26 -13.15
N ALA A 187 9.13 16.60 -12.27
CA ALA A 187 9.19 16.22 -10.87
C ALA A 187 7.82 16.30 -10.21
N CYS A 188 7.67 15.54 -9.14
CA CYS A 188 6.64 15.71 -8.14
C CYS A 188 7.21 15.34 -6.77
N LEU A 189 6.58 15.85 -5.71
CA LEU A 189 6.76 15.32 -4.36
C LEU A 189 5.38 15.08 -3.79
N VAL A 190 5.02 13.81 -3.69
CA VAL A 190 3.72 13.33 -3.19
C VAL A 190 3.94 12.34 -2.06
#